data_AF-A0A845XJM5-F1
#
_entry.id   AF-A0A845XJM5-F1
#
_cell.length_a   1.000
_cell.length_b   1.000
_cell.length_c   1.000
_cell.angle_alpha   90.00
_cell.angle_beta   90.00
_cell.angle_gamma   90.00
#
_symmetry.space_group_name_H-M   'P 1'
#
loop_
_entity.id
_entity.type
_entity.pdbx_description
1 polymer ?
#
loop_
_entity_poly.entity_id
_entity_poly.type
_entity_poly.pdbx_seq_one_letter_code
_entity_poly.pdbx_strand_id
1 'polypeptide(L)'
;MDKQQFQEYGNFLMSILRAVETDHRPQSVYPLLQKNLDKLDKNLEQILQSWARETLPQLQPKLAEDVARVILEFGILIQQFTLGDIASNLEIAIASYQVIDIVFTLEAFPQDWAMIQTNLGGAYCERIKGKRADNIEQAIAHCINALKI
;
A
#
# COMPACT_ATOMS: atom_id res chain seq x y z
N MET A 1 -16.19 -3.10 -13.53
CA MET A 1 -15.32 -4.27 -13.70
C MET A 1 -16.20 -5.50 -13.80
N ASP A 2 -16.01 -6.35 -14.80
CA ASP A 2 -16.71 -7.63 -14.84
C ASP A 2 -16.04 -8.66 -13.92
N LYS A 3 -16.68 -9.83 -13.76
CA LYS A 3 -16.20 -10.89 -12.85
C LYS A 3 -14.82 -11.43 -13.24
N GLN A 4 -14.53 -11.51 -14.53
CA GLN A 4 -13.26 -12.02 -15.02
C GLN A 4 -12.13 -11.05 -14.69
N GLN A 5 -12.34 -9.76 -14.99
CA GLN A 5 -11.37 -8.71 -14.69
C GLN A 5 -11.12 -8.60 -13.17
N PHE A 6 -12.16 -8.70 -12.33
CA PHE A 6 -11.99 -8.75 -10.88
C PHE A 6 -11.08 -9.91 -10.43
N GLN A 7 -11.29 -11.10 -10.99
CA GLN A 7 -10.49 -12.28 -10.67
C GLN A 7 -9.03 -12.12 -11.16
N GLU A 8 -8.81 -11.53 -12.33
CA GLU A 8 -7.47 -11.27 -12.86
C GLU A 8 -6.66 -10.29 -12.00
N TYR A 9 -7.29 -9.22 -11.51
CA TYR A 9 -6.64 -8.29 -10.58
C TYR A 9 -6.40 -8.92 -9.21
N GLY A 10 -7.35 -9.71 -8.69
CA GLY A 10 -7.16 -10.44 -7.43
C GLY A 10 -5.99 -11.43 -7.50
N ASN A 11 -5.88 -12.20 -8.59
CA ASN A 11 -4.75 -13.11 -8.80
C ASN A 11 -3.41 -12.36 -8.92
N PHE A 12 -3.41 -11.19 -9.56
CA PHE A 12 -2.24 -10.36 -9.68
C PHE A 12 -1.79 -9.83 -8.31
N LEU A 13 -2.71 -9.26 -7.52
CA LEU A 13 -2.45 -8.83 -6.15
C LEU A 13 -1.86 -9.96 -5.31
N MET A 14 -2.46 -11.15 -5.34
CA MET A 14 -1.96 -12.31 -4.59
C MET A 14 -0.56 -12.74 -5.02
N SER A 15 -0.23 -12.61 -6.31
CA SER A 15 1.10 -12.92 -6.82
C SER A 15 2.14 -11.92 -6.31
N ILE A 16 1.78 -10.63 -6.21
CA ILE A 16 2.63 -9.58 -5.63
C ILE A 16 2.88 -9.87 -4.15
N LEU A 17 1.82 -10.06 -3.35
CA LEU A 17 1.95 -10.24 -1.90
C LEU A 17 2.81 -11.48 -1.56
N ARG A 18 2.67 -12.58 -2.30
CA ARG A 18 3.54 -13.76 -2.15
C ARG A 18 5.00 -13.48 -2.52
N ALA A 19 5.25 -12.70 -3.57
CA ALA A 19 6.60 -12.34 -3.98
C ALA A 19 7.29 -11.45 -2.93
N VAL A 20 6.53 -10.55 -2.30
CA VAL A 20 6.98 -9.73 -1.17
C VAL A 20 7.27 -10.60 0.04
N GLU A 21 6.36 -11.49 0.42
CA GLU A 21 6.50 -12.40 1.57
C GLU A 21 7.73 -13.33 1.46
N THR A 22 8.15 -13.68 0.24
CA THR A 22 9.25 -14.64 0.03
C THR A 22 10.65 -14.01 0.16
N ASP A 23 10.84 -12.76 -0.30
CA ASP A 23 12.19 -12.15 -0.43
C ASP A 23 12.23 -10.70 0.10
N HIS A 24 11.11 -10.00 0.20
CA HIS A 24 11.00 -8.59 0.62
C HIS A 24 11.88 -7.60 -0.18
N ARG A 25 12.39 -8.02 -1.34
CA ARG A 25 13.35 -7.26 -2.12
C ARG A 25 12.80 -6.82 -3.48
N PRO A 26 13.28 -5.70 -4.04
CA PRO A 26 12.90 -5.25 -5.38
C PRO A 26 13.06 -6.33 -6.46
N GLN A 27 14.08 -7.20 -6.36
CA GLN A 27 14.35 -8.21 -7.40
C GLN A 27 13.25 -9.27 -7.54
N SER A 28 12.48 -9.56 -6.48
CA SER A 28 11.37 -10.52 -6.55
C SER A 28 10.08 -9.88 -7.08
N VAL A 29 9.89 -8.57 -6.84
CA VAL A 29 8.62 -7.87 -7.14
C VAL A 29 8.68 -7.09 -8.46
N TYR A 30 9.77 -6.38 -8.76
CA TYR A 30 9.84 -5.48 -9.91
C TYR A 30 9.63 -6.18 -11.26
N PRO A 31 10.17 -7.39 -11.50
CA PRO A 31 9.87 -8.10 -12.75
C PRO A 31 8.38 -8.43 -12.93
N LEU A 32 7.66 -8.67 -11.82
CA LEU A 32 6.23 -8.94 -11.85
C LEU A 32 5.44 -7.66 -12.17
N LEU A 33 5.78 -6.54 -11.53
CA LEU A 33 5.18 -5.24 -11.81
C LEU A 33 5.44 -4.81 -13.26
N GLN A 34 6.68 -4.94 -13.73
CA GLN A 34 7.09 -4.56 -15.09
C GLN A 34 6.35 -5.35 -16.18
N LYS A 35 5.99 -6.62 -15.92
CA LYS A 35 5.21 -7.43 -16.86
C LYS A 35 3.71 -7.10 -16.89
N ASN A 36 3.21 -6.35 -15.91
CA ASN A 36 1.79 -6.06 -15.72
C ASN A 36 1.55 -4.56 -15.50
N LEU A 37 2.28 -3.70 -16.22
CA LEU A 37 2.14 -2.24 -16.10
C LEU A 37 0.71 -1.76 -16.39
N ASP A 38 -0.02 -2.48 -17.25
CA ASP A 38 -1.43 -2.24 -17.56
C ASP A 38 -2.37 -2.42 -16.36
N LYS A 39 -1.93 -3.15 -15.33
CA LYS A 39 -2.67 -3.38 -14.09
C LYS A 39 -2.24 -2.48 -12.94
N LEU A 40 -1.24 -1.61 -13.13
CA LEU A 40 -0.83 -0.62 -12.13
C LEU A 40 -1.71 0.62 -12.24
N ASP A 41 -2.99 0.45 -11.91
CA ASP A 41 -4.03 1.45 -12.08
C ASP A 41 -4.99 1.50 -10.89
N LYS A 42 -6.06 2.28 -11.03
CA LYS A 42 -7.10 2.43 -10.01
C LYS A 42 -7.81 1.12 -9.65
N ASN A 43 -7.86 0.13 -10.54
CA ASN A 43 -8.50 -1.14 -10.24
C ASN A 43 -7.67 -1.95 -9.26
N LEU A 44 -6.34 -1.96 -9.38
CA LEU A 44 -5.48 -2.60 -8.39
C LEU A 44 -5.58 -1.93 -7.03
N GLU A 45 -5.61 -0.60 -7.00
CA GLU A 45 -5.86 0.18 -5.77
C GLU A 45 -7.17 -0.28 -5.08
N GLN A 46 -8.27 -0.34 -5.83
CA GLN A 46 -9.58 -0.75 -5.31
C GLN A 46 -9.62 -2.21 -4.83
N ILE A 47 -8.96 -3.11 -5.56
CA ILE A 47 -8.88 -4.53 -5.22
C ILE A 47 -8.06 -4.72 -3.96
N LEU A 48 -6.92 -4.05 -3.82
CA LEU A 48 -6.12 -4.05 -2.60
C LEU A 48 -6.93 -3.57 -1.41
N GLN A 49 -7.61 -2.42 -1.53
CA GLN A 49 -8.43 -1.86 -0.46
C GLN A 49 -9.57 -2.79 -0.04
N SER A 50 -10.32 -3.33 -1.01
CA SER A 50 -11.46 -4.20 -0.74
C SER A 50 -10.99 -5.50 -0.09
N TRP A 51 -9.96 -6.13 -0.66
CA TRP A 51 -9.41 -7.38 -0.15
C TRP A 51 -8.87 -7.22 1.28
N ALA A 52 -8.09 -6.16 1.56
CA ALA A 52 -7.53 -5.93 2.88
C ALA A 52 -8.62 -5.67 3.94
N ARG A 53 -9.63 -4.85 3.61
CA ARG A 53 -10.76 -4.54 4.51
C ARG A 53 -11.61 -5.77 4.83
N GLU A 54 -11.78 -6.67 3.87
CA GLU A 54 -12.52 -7.92 4.07
C GLU A 54 -11.68 -8.95 4.84
N THR A 55 -10.38 -9.04 4.54
CA THR A 55 -9.52 -10.13 5.01
C THR A 55 -8.95 -9.86 6.39
N LEU A 56 -8.30 -8.71 6.61
CA LEU A 56 -7.54 -8.45 7.85
C LEU A 56 -8.37 -8.59 9.14
N PRO A 57 -9.63 -8.11 9.22
CA PRO A 57 -10.44 -8.26 10.43
C PRO A 57 -10.86 -9.71 10.74
N GLN A 58 -10.79 -10.61 9.75
CA GLN A 58 -11.18 -12.02 9.90
C GLN A 58 -10.00 -12.92 10.32
N LEU A 59 -8.77 -12.41 10.28
CA LEU A 59 -7.57 -13.16 10.62
C LEU A 59 -7.33 -13.15 12.14
N GLN A 60 -6.60 -14.16 12.61
CA GLN A 60 -6.05 -14.11 13.96
C GLN A 60 -5.06 -12.93 14.07
N PRO A 61 -4.93 -12.26 15.24
CA PRO A 61 -4.14 -11.03 15.36
C PRO A 61 -2.71 -11.15 14.82
N LYS A 62 -2.02 -12.25 15.15
CA LYS A 62 -0.65 -12.47 14.68
C LYS A 62 -0.55 -12.59 13.15
N LEU A 63 -1.50 -13.30 12.54
CA LEU A 63 -1.55 -13.46 11.09
C LEU A 63 -1.95 -12.14 10.39
N ALA A 64 -2.85 -11.36 11.00
CA ALA A 64 -3.22 -10.03 10.50
C ALA A 64 -2.01 -9.09 10.50
N GLU A 65 -1.20 -9.10 11.56
CA GLU A 65 0.07 -8.35 11.66
C GLU A 65 1.05 -8.75 10.55
N ASP A 66 1.26 -10.05 10.33
CA ASP A 66 2.20 -10.52 9.31
C ASP A 66 1.74 -10.14 7.89
N VAL A 67 0.44 -10.29 7.59
CA VAL A 67 -0.13 -9.85 6.30
C VAL A 67 -0.05 -8.34 6.13
N ALA A 68 -0.35 -7.56 7.19
CA ALA A 68 -0.24 -6.10 7.14
C ALA A 68 1.20 -5.65 6.89
N ARG A 69 2.20 -6.35 7.45
CA ARG A 69 3.62 -6.07 7.16
C ARG A 69 3.96 -6.34 5.70
N VAL A 70 3.43 -7.41 5.09
CA VAL A 70 3.61 -7.68 3.65
C VAL A 70 2.99 -6.56 2.80
N ILE A 71 1.81 -6.05 3.16
CA ILE A 71 1.17 -4.92 2.46
C ILE A 71 2.01 -3.64 2.61
N LEU A 72 2.56 -3.38 3.81
CA LEU A 72 3.44 -2.25 4.06
C LEU A 72 4.67 -2.28 3.13
N GLU A 73 5.36 -3.43 3.07
CA GLU A 73 6.53 -3.62 2.21
C GLU A 73 6.18 -3.47 0.73
N PHE A 74 5.02 -3.97 0.30
CA PHE A 74 4.54 -3.72 -1.06
C PHE A 74 4.37 -2.21 -1.33
N GLY A 75 3.77 -1.47 -0.39
CA GLY A 75 3.61 -0.01 -0.48
C GLY A 75 4.94 0.72 -0.69
N ILE A 76 5.98 0.32 0.04
CA ILE A 76 7.34 0.89 -0.09
C ILE A 76 7.92 0.59 -1.47
N LEU A 77 7.81 -0.65 -1.93
CA LEU A 77 8.35 -1.08 -3.22
C LEU A 77 7.65 -0.40 -4.39
N ILE A 78 6.31 -0.31 -4.37
CA ILE A 78 5.56 0.32 -5.47
C ILE A 78 5.76 1.84 -5.50
N GLN A 79 5.95 2.49 -4.35
CA GLN A 79 6.32 3.91 -4.28
C GLN A 79 7.65 4.19 -4.99
N GLN A 80 8.63 3.30 -4.84
CA GLN A 80 9.97 3.42 -5.45
C GLN A 80 10.01 2.94 -6.92
N PHE A 81 8.94 2.32 -7.42
CA PHE A 81 8.90 1.75 -8.75
C PHE A 81 8.61 2.83 -9.82
N THR A 82 9.59 3.10 -10.68
CA THR A 82 9.55 4.23 -11.62
C THR A 82 9.06 3.89 -13.04
N LEU A 83 8.56 2.67 -13.28
CA LEU A 83 8.03 2.27 -14.58
C LEU A 83 6.49 2.32 -14.59
N GLY A 84 5.91 2.55 -15.77
CA GLY A 84 4.46 2.70 -15.94
C GLY A 84 3.95 4.08 -15.55
N ASP A 85 2.69 4.15 -15.13
CA ASP A 85 2.10 5.39 -14.62
C ASP A 85 2.49 5.63 -13.15
N ILE A 86 3.52 6.45 -12.96
CA ILE A 86 4.03 6.81 -11.63
C ILE A 86 2.94 7.39 -10.73
N ALA A 87 1.98 8.13 -11.31
CA ALA A 87 0.88 8.69 -10.53
C ALA A 87 -0.02 7.60 -9.95
N SER A 88 -0.24 6.49 -10.66
CA SER A 88 -1.01 5.35 -10.14
C SER A 88 -0.19 4.51 -9.17
N ASN A 89 1.11 4.34 -9.38
CA ASN A 89 2.00 3.69 -8.41
C ASN A 89 1.93 4.38 -7.03
N LEU A 90 1.94 5.72 -7.01
CA LEU A 90 1.81 6.52 -5.78
C LEU A 90 0.44 6.35 -5.10
N GLU A 91 -0.67 6.29 -5.86
CA GLU A 91 -1.98 6.02 -5.26
C GLU A 91 -2.05 4.61 -4.66
N ILE A 92 -1.44 3.61 -5.31
CA ILE A 92 -1.38 2.23 -4.79
C ILE A 92 -0.52 2.18 -3.52
N ALA A 93 0.59 2.92 -3.45
CA ALA A 93 1.40 3.04 -2.24
C ALA A 93 0.60 3.64 -1.08
N ILE A 94 -0.06 4.79 -1.32
CA ILE A 94 -0.93 5.45 -0.33
C ILE A 94 -2.02 4.49 0.15
N ALA A 95 -2.69 3.78 -0.77
CA ALA A 95 -3.70 2.79 -0.41
C ALA A 95 -3.12 1.66 0.44
N SER A 96 -1.92 1.18 0.13
CA SER A 96 -1.23 0.14 0.91
C SER A 96 -0.98 0.57 2.35
N TYR A 97 -0.57 1.82 2.56
CA TYR A 97 -0.35 2.36 3.91
C TYR A 97 -1.67 2.62 4.66
N GLN A 98 -2.72 3.07 3.97
CA GLN A 98 -4.01 3.35 4.61
C GLN A 98 -4.75 2.09 5.06
N VAL A 99 -4.65 0.99 4.31
CA VAL A 99 -5.46 -0.21 4.61
C VAL A 99 -4.98 -0.98 5.83
N ILE A 100 -3.74 -0.77 6.26
CA ILE A 100 -3.12 -1.47 7.40
C ILE A 100 -3.29 -0.73 8.74
N ASP A 101 -3.83 0.50 8.73
CA ASP A 101 -4.14 1.29 9.93
C ASP A 101 -5.15 0.57 10.86
N ILE A 102 -5.90 -0.41 10.36
CA ILE A 102 -6.80 -1.25 11.17
C ILE A 102 -6.06 -2.28 12.03
N VAL A 103 -4.80 -2.58 11.71
CA VAL A 103 -3.94 -3.53 12.43
C VAL A 103 -2.93 -2.78 13.29
N PHE A 104 -2.21 -1.84 12.68
CA PHE A 104 -1.19 -1.04 13.36
C PHE A 104 -1.81 0.26 13.86
N THR A 105 -2.40 0.26 15.06
CA THR A 105 -2.94 1.47 15.68
C THR A 105 -1.93 2.12 16.63
N LEU A 106 -2.11 3.41 16.94
CA LEU A 106 -1.28 4.13 17.90
C LEU A 106 -1.24 3.44 19.28
N GLU A 107 -2.36 2.87 19.72
CA GLU A 107 -2.49 2.25 21.04
C GLU A 107 -1.81 0.88 21.13
N ALA A 108 -1.90 0.09 20.05
CA ALA A 108 -1.38 -1.28 20.04
C ALA A 108 0.08 -1.35 19.54
N PHE A 109 0.44 -0.53 18.55
CA PHE A 109 1.72 -0.55 17.85
C PHE A 109 2.22 0.87 17.56
N PRO A 110 2.55 1.68 18.60
CA PRO A 110 2.87 3.09 18.41
C PRO A 110 4.03 3.31 17.42
N GLN A 111 5.09 2.50 17.50
CA GLN A 111 6.25 2.63 16.62
C GLN A 111 5.92 2.31 15.16
N ASP A 112 5.22 1.19 14.90
CA ASP A 112 4.80 0.82 13.54
C ASP A 112 3.80 1.83 12.97
N TRP A 113 2.85 2.30 13.80
CA TRP A 113 1.92 3.34 13.38
C TRP A 113 2.64 4.64 13.01
N ALA A 114 3.60 5.11 13.82
CA ALA A 114 4.40 6.30 13.48
C ALA A 114 5.20 6.14 12.18
N MET A 115 5.73 4.93 11.92
CA MET A 115 6.39 4.60 10.66
C MET A 115 5.42 4.68 9.47
N ILE A 116 4.20 4.12 9.61
CA ILE A 116 3.16 4.20 8.57
C ILE A 116 2.76 5.64 8.29
N GLN A 117 2.58 6.45 9.34
CA GLN A 117 2.32 7.88 9.20
C GLN A 117 3.47 8.61 8.49
N THR A 118 4.72 8.25 8.76
CA THR A 118 5.89 8.81 8.05
C THR A 118 5.85 8.47 6.56
N ASN A 119 5.54 7.22 6.21
CA ASN A 119 5.42 6.78 4.82
C ASN A 119 4.27 7.47 4.08
N LEU A 120 3.11 7.64 4.73
CA LEU A 120 2.00 8.44 4.21
C LEU A 120 2.41 9.89 3.97
N GLY A 121 3.13 10.50 4.92
CA GLY A 121 3.66 11.85 4.78
C GLY A 121 4.56 12.01 3.55
N GLY A 122 5.48 11.07 3.35
CA GLY A 122 6.34 11.01 2.16
C GLY A 122 5.56 10.83 0.87
N ALA A 123 4.64 9.86 0.83
CA ALA A 123 3.84 9.58 -0.37
C ALA A 123 2.94 10.75 -0.76
N TYR A 124 2.33 11.46 0.21
CA TYR A 124 1.56 12.67 -0.07
C TYR A 124 2.43 13.84 -0.53
N CYS A 125 3.68 13.96 -0.05
CA CYS A 125 4.63 14.95 -0.59
C CYS A 125 4.94 14.71 -2.08
N GLU A 126 5.04 13.43 -2.48
CA GLU A 126 5.36 13.01 -3.86
C GLU A 126 4.13 12.94 -4.77
N ARG A 127 2.92 12.89 -4.19
CA ARG A 127 1.67 12.63 -4.89
C ARG A 127 1.41 13.60 -6.03
N ILE A 128 1.20 13.03 -7.22
CA ILE A 128 0.97 13.76 -8.48
C ILE A 128 -0.51 14.14 -8.66
N LYS A 129 -1.45 13.29 -8.23
CA LYS A 129 -2.89 13.54 -8.38
C LYS A 129 -3.41 14.49 -7.30
N GLY A 130 -4.44 15.26 -7.65
CA GLY A 130 -5.07 16.24 -6.74
C GLY A 130 -4.39 17.62 -6.76
N LYS A 131 -4.82 18.52 -5.86
CA LYS A 131 -4.18 19.83 -5.72
C LYS A 131 -2.95 19.69 -4.85
N ARG A 132 -1.85 20.31 -5.27
CA ARG A 132 -0.59 20.32 -4.52
C ARG A 132 -0.76 20.83 -3.09
N ALA A 133 -1.56 21.87 -2.87
CA ALA A 133 -1.81 22.41 -1.53
C ALA A 133 -2.44 21.35 -0.61
N ASP A 134 -3.53 20.73 -1.05
CA ASP A 134 -4.22 19.67 -0.31
C ASP A 134 -3.28 18.49 -0.01
N ASN A 135 -2.44 18.09 -0.98
CA ASN A 135 -1.47 17.01 -0.77
C ASN A 135 -0.43 17.37 0.30
N ILE A 136 0.06 18.61 0.32
CA ILE A 136 1.00 19.08 1.35
C ILE A 136 0.32 19.17 2.72
N GLU A 137 -0.95 19.59 2.79
CA GLU A 137 -1.71 19.58 4.05
C GLU A 137 -1.86 18.15 4.61
N GLN A 138 -2.16 17.16 3.75
CA GLN A 138 -2.19 15.75 4.16
C GLN A 138 -0.81 15.28 4.62
N ALA A 139 0.26 15.61 3.90
CA ALA A 139 1.61 15.24 4.28
C ALA A 139 2.00 15.80 5.66
N ILE A 140 1.69 17.08 5.92
CA ILE A 140 1.92 17.71 7.22
C ILE A 140 1.12 17.01 8.32
N ALA A 141 -0.16 16.69 8.07
CA ALA A 141 -1.00 16.00 9.04
C ALA A 141 -0.42 14.63 9.42
N HIS A 142 0.07 13.86 8.44
CA HIS A 142 0.71 12.58 8.67
C HIS A 142 2.06 12.72 9.40
N CYS A 143 2.90 13.70 9.05
CA CYS A 143 4.13 13.99 9.79
C CYS A 143 3.86 14.38 11.25
N ILE A 144 2.82 15.19 11.52
CA ILE A 144 2.41 15.54 12.88
C ILE A 144 1.92 14.29 13.64
N ASN A 145 1.16 13.43 12.98
CA ASN A 145 0.71 12.17 13.57
C ASN A 145 1.90 11.29 13.98
N ALA A 146 2.92 11.14 13.14
CA ALA A 146 4.11 10.34 13.45
C ALA A 146 4.86 10.79 14.72
N LEU A 147 4.68 12.03 15.17
CA LEU A 147 5.31 12.60 16.37
C LEU A 147 4.50 12.39 17.67
N LYS A 148 3.37 11.67 17.62
CA LYS A 148 2.49 11.46 18.80
C LYS A 148 2.93 10.35 19.75
N ILE A 149 4.02 9.64 19.42
CA ILE A 149 4.52 8.49 20.19
C ILE A 149 5.41 8.90 21.37
#